data_AF-A0A2G5UN69-F1
#
_entry.id   AF-A0A2G5UN69-F1
#
_cell.length_a   1.000
_cell.length_b   1.000
_cell.length_c   1.000
_cell.angle_alpha   90.00
_cell.angle_beta   90.00
_cell.angle_gamma   90.00
#
_symmetry.space_group_name_H-M   'P 1'
#
loop_
_entity.id
_entity.type
_entity.pdbx_description
1 polymer ?
#
loop_
_entity_poly.entity_id
_entity_poly.type
_entity_poly.pdbx_seq_one_letter_code
_entity_poly.pdbx_strand_id
1 'polypeptide(L)'
;MPNLDELLSIKRRLKATEITTTLPSGEVKIEKRADDGTYEEVKNPESFESEPNVSNRRKKKVEYLQRRGFIVDLEPDLVVGVATEDVLFGSQDVAADILILRNQKITNIINVGTGIPNHFPGNFEYLKIDILDLPETKIVDYFDEVFDYIKKVHEKRGKCFIHCNAGISRSASFAVGYLMKSQQMTYRQAFEKCRETRSIRPNSGFEKQLREYELKLS
;
A
#
# COMPACT_ATOMS: atom_id res chain seq x y z
N MET A 1 -43.50 17.05 6.77
CA MET A 1 -43.03 16.25 5.61
C MET A 1 -42.35 17.22 4.66
N PRO A 2 -41.15 16.92 4.14
CA PRO A 2 -40.44 17.83 3.23
C PRO A 2 -41.24 18.07 1.94
N ASN A 3 -41.20 19.30 1.44
CA ASN A 3 -41.88 19.74 0.20
C ASN A 3 -41.23 19.05 -1.02
N LEU A 4 -42.02 18.71 -2.05
CA LEU A 4 -41.57 18.14 -3.33
C LEU A 4 -40.44 18.97 -3.97
N ASP A 5 -40.50 20.30 -3.91
CA ASP A 5 -39.45 21.19 -4.41
C ASP A 5 -38.15 21.08 -3.59
N GLU A 6 -38.29 20.84 -2.29
CA GLU A 6 -37.17 20.67 -1.36
C GLU A 6 -36.46 19.33 -1.63
N LEU A 7 -37.22 18.27 -1.88
CA LEU A 7 -36.71 16.96 -2.31
C LEU A 7 -36.03 17.02 -3.69
N LEU A 8 -36.56 17.79 -4.64
CA LEU A 8 -35.96 18.00 -5.96
C LEU A 8 -34.64 18.80 -5.85
N SER A 9 -34.56 19.76 -4.93
CA SER A 9 -33.33 20.53 -4.67
C SER A 9 -32.21 19.67 -4.05
N ILE A 10 -32.57 18.72 -3.18
CA ILE A 10 -31.64 17.75 -2.57
C ILE A 10 -31.13 16.78 -3.65
N LYS A 11 -32.01 16.32 -4.55
CA LYS A 11 -31.63 15.43 -5.65
C LYS A 11 -30.58 16.05 -6.58
N ARG A 12 -30.63 17.36 -6.84
CA ARG A 12 -29.66 18.11 -7.66
C ARG A 12 -28.29 18.33 -6.99
N ARG A 13 -28.17 18.14 -5.67
CA ARG A 13 -26.92 18.32 -4.90
C ARG A 13 -26.11 17.02 -4.72
N LEU A 14 -26.66 15.88 -5.12
CA LEU A 14 -25.96 14.59 -5.04
C LEU A 14 -25.00 14.46 -6.21
N LYS A 15 -23.74 14.10 -5.94
CA LYS A 15 -22.72 13.89 -6.98
C LYS A 15 -23.16 12.77 -7.93
N ALA A 16 -22.87 12.92 -9.22
CA ALA A 16 -22.99 11.85 -10.20
C ALA A 16 -22.32 10.59 -9.65
N THR A 17 -23.09 9.51 -9.54
CA THR A 17 -22.67 8.23 -8.97
C THR A 17 -22.94 7.18 -10.03
N GLU A 18 -21.91 6.39 -10.35
CA GLU A 18 -22.01 5.24 -11.25
C GLU A 18 -22.14 3.98 -10.38
N ILE A 19 -23.14 3.16 -10.68
CA ILE A 19 -23.40 1.92 -9.96
C ILE A 19 -23.03 0.77 -10.88
N THR A 20 -22.07 -0.03 -10.44
CA THR A 20 -21.66 -1.25 -11.13
C THR A 20 -22.32 -2.45 -10.49
N THR A 21 -23.16 -3.16 -11.24
CA THR A 21 -23.84 -4.38 -10.80
C THR A 21 -23.31 -5.58 -11.58
N THR A 22 -22.73 -6.55 -10.89
CA THR A 22 -22.35 -7.84 -11.48
C THR A 22 -23.52 -8.81 -11.35
N LEU A 23 -24.07 -9.25 -12.47
CA LEU A 23 -25.13 -10.24 -12.50
C LEU A 23 -24.58 -11.64 -12.19
N PRO A 24 -25.43 -12.59 -11.75
CA PRO A 24 -25.03 -13.99 -11.55
C PRO A 24 -24.44 -14.66 -12.80
N SER A 25 -24.71 -14.12 -14.00
CA SER A 25 -24.13 -14.55 -15.27
C SER A 25 -22.68 -14.08 -15.48
N GLY A 26 -22.14 -13.22 -14.60
CA GLY A 26 -20.84 -12.57 -14.76
C GLY A 26 -20.87 -11.30 -15.61
N GLU A 27 -22.00 -10.96 -16.20
CA GLU A 27 -22.18 -9.71 -16.94
C GLU A 27 -22.21 -8.50 -16.00
N VAL A 28 -21.46 -7.46 -16.36
CA VAL A 28 -21.39 -6.21 -15.60
C VAL A 28 -22.28 -5.17 -16.25
N LYS A 29 -23.26 -4.66 -15.50
CA LYS A 29 -24.10 -3.53 -15.89
C LYS A 29 -23.66 -2.28 -15.15
N ILE A 30 -23.53 -1.18 -15.88
CA ILE A 30 -23.20 0.13 -15.32
C ILE A 30 -24.37 1.07 -15.59
N GLU A 31 -24.91 1.60 -14.50
CA GLU A 31 -25.97 2.60 -14.54
C GLU A 31 -25.43 3.93 -14.03
N LYS A 32 -25.65 4.98 -14.81
CA LYS A 32 -25.28 6.34 -14.43
C LYS A 32 -26.52 7.13 -14.09
N ARG A 33 -26.46 7.85 -12.97
CA ARG A 33 -27.53 8.78 -12.61
C ARG A 33 -27.44 10.06 -13.43
N ALA A 34 -28.49 10.35 -14.21
CA ALA A 34 -28.65 11.59 -14.96
C ALA A 34 -29.04 12.76 -14.05
N ASP A 35 -28.88 13.99 -14.54
CA ASP A 35 -29.13 15.23 -13.78
C ASP A 35 -30.61 15.41 -13.39
N ASP A 36 -31.52 14.74 -14.09
CA ASP A 36 -32.95 14.67 -13.76
C ASP A 36 -33.27 13.62 -12.68
N GLY A 37 -32.27 12.85 -12.25
CA GLY A 37 -32.37 11.81 -11.24
C GLY A 37 -32.80 10.44 -11.77
N THR A 38 -32.92 10.25 -13.08
CA THR A 38 -33.11 8.94 -13.71
C THR A 38 -31.78 8.17 -13.80
N TYR A 39 -31.86 6.86 -14.04
CA TYR A 39 -30.70 6.00 -14.25
C TYR A 39 -30.70 5.54 -15.70
N GLU A 40 -29.59 5.79 -16.40
CA GLU A 40 -29.41 5.40 -17.79
C GLU A 40 -28.33 4.30 -17.86
N GLU A 41 -28.65 3.23 -18.61
CA GLU A 41 -27.71 2.14 -18.89
C GLU A 41 -26.67 2.61 -19.90
N VAL A 42 -25.39 2.52 -19.54
CA VAL A 42 -24.29 3.01 -20.38
C VAL A 42 -24.04 2.01 -21.52
N LYS A 43 -24.62 2.26 -22.70
CA LYS A 43 -24.49 1.41 -23.90
C LYS A 43 -23.23 1.72 -24.70
N ASN A 44 -22.09 1.36 -24.12
CA ASN A 44 -20.82 0.99 -24.74
C ASN A 44 -19.78 1.17 -23.63
N PRO A 45 -19.36 0.11 -22.94
CA PRO A 45 -18.14 0.20 -22.17
C PRO A 45 -17.02 0.23 -23.22
N GLU A 46 -16.62 1.42 -23.65
CA GLU A 46 -15.26 1.58 -24.17
C GLU A 46 -14.35 0.91 -23.12
N SER A 47 -13.58 -0.07 -23.61
CA SER A 47 -12.60 -0.88 -22.90
C SER A 47 -12.28 -0.35 -21.50
N PHE A 48 -12.75 -1.07 -20.49
CA PHE A 48 -12.45 -0.83 -19.08
C PHE A 48 -10.96 -1.13 -18.83
N GLU A 49 -10.06 -0.29 -19.33
CA GLU A 49 -8.83 0.00 -18.60
C GLU A 49 -9.31 0.78 -17.38
N SER A 50 -9.39 0.08 -16.24
CA SER A 50 -9.73 0.70 -14.97
C SER A 50 -8.70 1.79 -14.71
N GLU A 51 -9.04 3.05 -15.03
CA GLU A 51 -8.22 4.18 -14.59
C GLU A 51 -8.05 4.01 -13.08
N PRO A 52 -6.81 3.96 -12.57
CA PRO A 52 -6.59 3.81 -11.14
C PRO A 52 -7.38 4.90 -10.42
N ASN A 53 -7.99 4.54 -9.29
CA ASN A 53 -8.85 5.43 -8.50
C ASN A 53 -7.99 6.52 -7.84
N VAL A 54 -7.49 7.45 -8.65
CA VAL A 54 -6.49 8.45 -8.31
C VAL A 54 -7.22 9.66 -7.78
N SER A 55 -6.93 10.05 -6.53
CA SER A 55 -7.52 11.25 -5.93
C SER A 55 -7.38 12.49 -6.83
N ASN A 56 -8.36 13.39 -6.82
CA ASN A 56 -8.35 14.62 -7.63
C ASN A 56 -7.08 15.48 -7.41
N ARG A 57 -6.49 15.43 -6.21
CA ARG A 57 -5.22 16.09 -5.90
C ARG A 57 -4.06 15.47 -6.68
N ARG A 58 -4.02 14.14 -6.76
CA ARG A 58 -3.02 13.40 -7.51
C ARG A 58 -3.24 13.61 -9.01
N LYS A 59 -4.47 13.58 -9.53
CA LYS A 59 -4.78 13.92 -10.95
C LYS A 59 -4.26 15.32 -11.35
N LYS A 60 -4.52 16.36 -10.55
CA LYS A 60 -4.00 17.72 -10.82
C LYS A 60 -2.47 17.82 -10.79
N LYS A 61 -1.81 17.09 -9.89
CA LYS A 61 -0.35 17.07 -9.81
C LYS A 61 0.26 16.37 -11.02
N VAL A 62 -0.37 15.28 -11.46
CA VAL A 62 0.03 14.51 -12.64
C VAL A 62 -0.07 15.38 -13.89
N GLU A 63 -1.20 16.04 -14.08
CA GLU A 63 -1.41 16.96 -15.20
C GLU A 63 -0.38 18.10 -15.21
N TYR A 64 -0.08 18.68 -14.03
CA TYR A 64 0.96 19.70 -13.89
C TYR A 64 2.35 19.19 -14.29
N LEU A 65 2.72 17.97 -13.89
CA LEU A 65 4.02 17.38 -14.20
C LEU A 65 4.14 16.98 -15.67
N GLN A 66 3.09 16.39 -16.25
CA GLN A 66 3.02 16.04 -17.66
C GLN A 66 3.20 17.27 -18.56
N ARG A 67 2.56 18.40 -18.22
CA ARG A 67 2.74 19.69 -18.93
C ARG A 67 4.18 20.20 -18.93
N ARG A 68 5.03 19.72 -18.02
CA ARG A 68 6.46 20.10 -17.92
C ARG A 68 7.40 19.06 -18.52
N GLY A 69 6.87 18.09 -19.27
CA GLY A 69 7.66 17.06 -19.95
C GLY A 69 8.11 15.91 -19.06
N PHE A 70 7.58 15.80 -17.83
CA PHE A 70 7.83 14.62 -16.99
C PHE A 70 6.94 13.46 -17.43
N ILE A 71 7.52 12.28 -17.60
CA ILE A 71 6.77 11.02 -17.68
C ILE A 71 6.29 10.73 -16.26
N VAL A 72 4.96 10.68 -16.09
CA VAL A 72 4.34 10.38 -14.81
C VAL A 72 3.79 8.96 -14.88
N ASP A 73 4.45 8.06 -14.18
CA ASP A 73 3.96 6.71 -13.99
C ASP A 73 2.85 6.73 -12.92
N LEU A 74 1.66 6.25 -13.31
CA LEU A 74 0.48 6.15 -12.44
C LEU A 74 0.18 4.71 -12.06
N GLU A 75 0.93 3.75 -12.60
CA GLU A 75 0.70 2.36 -12.30
C GLU A 75 0.95 2.11 -10.81
N PRO A 76 0.01 1.45 -10.12
CA PRO A 76 0.21 1.11 -8.73
C PRO A 76 1.37 0.12 -8.60
N ASP A 77 2.27 0.33 -7.63
CA ASP A 77 3.30 -0.65 -7.32
C ASP A 77 2.70 -1.78 -6.49
N LEU A 78 2.17 -2.80 -7.16
CA LEU A 78 1.55 -3.98 -6.53
C LEU A 78 2.55 -5.13 -6.30
N VAL A 79 3.86 -4.89 -6.48
CA VAL A 79 4.89 -5.91 -6.30
C VAL A 79 5.11 -6.19 -4.81
N VAL A 80 4.91 -7.45 -4.41
CA VAL A 80 5.12 -7.90 -3.04
C VAL A 80 6.52 -8.49 -2.92
N GLY A 81 7.33 -7.92 -2.03
CA GLY A 81 8.63 -8.45 -1.67
C GLY A 81 8.50 -9.52 -0.60
N VAL A 82 9.40 -10.51 -0.63
CA VAL A 82 9.40 -11.65 0.31
C VAL A 82 10.73 -11.68 1.02
N ALA A 83 10.72 -11.46 2.34
CA ALA A 83 11.92 -11.66 3.16
C ALA A 83 12.00 -13.13 3.60
N THR A 84 10.91 -13.61 4.20
CA THR A 84 10.71 -15.00 4.62
C THR A 84 9.31 -15.46 4.22
N GLU A 85 9.01 -16.75 4.43
CA GLU A 85 7.68 -17.27 4.13
C GLU A 85 6.58 -16.50 4.87
N ASP A 86 6.85 -16.02 6.08
CA ASP A 86 5.94 -15.37 7.01
C ASP A 86 6.15 -13.84 7.15
N VAL A 87 7.16 -13.26 6.49
CA VAL A 87 7.43 -11.82 6.48
C VAL A 87 7.57 -11.32 5.05
N LEU A 88 6.58 -10.54 4.63
CA LEU A 88 6.52 -9.87 3.34
C LEU A 88 6.66 -8.37 3.52
N PHE A 89 7.01 -7.66 2.45
CA PHE A 89 7.19 -6.22 2.51
C PHE A 89 6.89 -5.54 1.16
N GLY A 90 6.42 -4.30 1.18
CA GLY A 90 5.94 -3.65 -0.04
C GLY A 90 5.68 -2.16 0.07
N SER A 91 4.98 -1.64 -0.94
CA SER A 91 4.50 -0.27 -1.04
C SER A 91 3.17 -0.08 -0.30
N GLN A 92 2.71 1.18 -0.20
CA GLN A 92 1.37 1.49 0.28
C GLN A 92 0.28 1.00 -0.67
N ASP A 93 0.57 0.84 -1.96
CA ASP A 93 -0.41 0.43 -2.96
C ASP A 93 -0.79 -1.05 -2.72
N VAL A 94 0.19 -1.91 -2.41
CA VAL A 94 -0.08 -3.27 -1.89
C VAL A 94 -0.88 -3.23 -0.59
N ALA A 95 -0.54 -2.34 0.35
CA ALA A 95 -1.24 -2.22 1.62
C ALA A 95 -2.70 -1.75 1.48
N ALA A 96 -3.02 -1.11 0.36
CA ALA A 96 -4.35 -0.66 0.01
C ALA A 96 -5.15 -1.70 -0.82
N ASP A 97 -4.55 -2.84 -1.18
CA ASP A 97 -5.21 -3.92 -1.90
C ASP A 97 -5.53 -5.10 -0.97
N ILE A 98 -6.80 -5.19 -0.56
CA ILE A 98 -7.25 -6.25 0.35
C ILE A 98 -7.17 -7.66 -0.26
N LEU A 99 -7.28 -7.78 -1.59
CA LEU A 99 -7.27 -9.08 -2.27
C LEU A 99 -5.84 -9.64 -2.26
N ILE A 100 -4.85 -8.82 -2.55
CA ILE A 100 -3.43 -9.21 -2.45
C ILE A 100 -3.11 -9.63 -1.02
N LEU A 101 -3.47 -8.82 -0.02
CA LEU A 101 -3.21 -9.12 1.39
C LEU A 101 -3.85 -10.45 1.83
N ARG A 102 -5.10 -10.71 1.43
CA ARG A 102 -5.81 -11.97 1.74
C ARG A 102 -5.22 -13.17 1.00
N ASN A 103 -4.88 -13.02 -0.28
CA ASN A 103 -4.26 -14.08 -1.07
C ASN A 103 -2.90 -14.48 -0.50
N GLN A 104 -2.14 -13.50 0.00
CA GLN A 104 -0.88 -13.74 0.71
C GLN A 104 -1.07 -14.29 2.13
N LYS A 105 -2.32 -14.36 2.62
CA LYS A 105 -2.69 -14.79 3.98
C LYS A 105 -2.08 -13.91 5.07
N ILE A 106 -1.97 -12.60 4.81
CA ILE A 106 -1.52 -11.63 5.81
C ILE A 106 -2.51 -11.60 6.98
N THR A 107 -1.98 -11.60 8.20
CA THR A 107 -2.77 -11.40 9.43
C THR A 107 -2.47 -10.06 10.08
N ASN A 108 -1.21 -9.61 9.97
CA ASN A 108 -0.70 -8.43 10.65
C ASN A 108 0.03 -7.51 9.67
N ILE A 109 -0.21 -6.21 9.77
CA ILE A 109 0.39 -5.19 8.91
C ILE A 109 1.24 -4.23 9.75
N ILE A 110 2.48 -4.02 9.33
CA ILE A 110 3.44 -3.13 9.97
C ILE A 110 3.60 -1.91 9.05
N ASN A 111 2.93 -0.81 9.41
CA ASN A 111 2.96 0.44 8.67
C ASN A 111 4.06 1.35 9.22
N VAL A 112 5.18 1.42 8.51
CA VAL A 112 6.34 2.28 8.85
C VAL A 112 6.41 3.54 7.99
N GLY A 113 5.32 3.86 7.27
CA GLY A 113 5.26 4.99 6.35
C GLY A 113 4.64 6.23 6.99
N THR A 114 5.30 7.38 6.86
CA THR A 114 4.76 8.65 7.32
C THR A 114 3.53 9.07 6.52
N GLY A 115 2.47 9.46 7.25
CA GLY A 115 1.27 10.06 6.66
C GLY A 115 0.38 9.08 5.92
N ILE A 116 0.59 7.77 6.12
CA ILE A 116 -0.24 6.71 5.52
C ILE A 116 -1.25 6.22 6.55
N PRO A 117 -2.56 6.24 6.25
CA PRO A 117 -3.56 5.64 7.12
C PRO A 117 -3.52 4.10 7.05
N ASN A 118 -4.03 3.43 8.08
CA ASN A 118 -4.27 2.00 8.01
C ASN A 118 -5.56 1.75 7.21
N HIS A 119 -5.47 1.06 6.09
CA HIS A 119 -6.59 0.90 5.16
C HIS A 119 -7.68 -0.04 5.66
N PHE A 120 -7.33 -1.09 6.42
CA PHE A 120 -8.23 -2.18 6.78
C PHE A 120 -8.17 -2.57 8.28
N PRO A 121 -8.32 -1.63 9.23
CA PRO A 121 -8.15 -1.89 10.66
C PRO A 121 -9.15 -2.91 11.26
N GLY A 122 -10.25 -3.22 10.56
CA GLY A 122 -11.19 -4.27 10.95
C GLY A 122 -10.87 -5.67 10.40
N ASN A 123 -9.86 -5.79 9.53
CA ASN A 123 -9.51 -7.06 8.88
C ASN A 123 -8.12 -7.57 9.26
N PHE A 124 -7.20 -6.69 9.66
CA PHE A 124 -5.84 -7.04 10.04
C PHE A 124 -5.45 -6.33 11.33
N GLU A 125 -4.56 -6.95 12.11
CA GLU A 125 -3.93 -6.28 13.25
C GLU A 125 -2.80 -5.36 12.76
N TYR A 126 -2.67 -4.15 13.32
CA TYR A 126 -1.68 -3.18 12.88
C TYR A 126 -0.67 -2.83 13.96
N LEU A 127 0.60 -2.74 13.55
CA LEU A 127 1.62 -1.92 14.21
C LEU A 127 1.89 -0.72 13.31
N LYS A 128 1.70 0.50 13.82
CA LYS A 128 1.96 1.73 13.06
C LYS A 128 3.03 2.57 13.74
N ILE A 129 4.07 2.91 12.98
CA ILE A 129 5.20 3.75 13.43
C ILE A 129 5.51 4.76 12.33
N ASP A 130 5.31 6.06 12.58
CA ASP A 130 5.59 7.08 11.56
C ASP A 130 7.11 7.35 11.45
N ILE A 131 7.76 6.76 10.45
CA ILE A 131 9.21 6.88 10.22
C ILE A 131 9.49 7.67 8.94
N LEU A 132 10.28 8.75 9.06
CA LEU A 132 10.73 9.57 7.94
C LEU A 132 11.77 8.83 7.09
N ASP A 133 11.76 9.06 5.77
CA ASP A 133 12.71 8.46 4.84
C ASP A 133 13.93 9.34 4.63
N LEU A 134 14.59 9.71 5.72
CA LEU A 134 15.73 10.61 5.70
C LEU A 134 16.99 9.87 6.17
N PRO A 135 18.16 10.12 5.56
CA PRO A 135 19.43 9.51 5.99
C PRO A 135 19.76 9.72 7.47
N GLU A 136 19.29 10.81 8.07
CA GLU A 136 19.50 11.17 9.47
C GLU A 136 18.58 10.41 10.43
N THR A 137 17.51 9.78 9.92
CA THR A 137 16.58 9.01 10.75
C THR A 137 17.25 7.74 11.25
N LYS A 138 17.21 7.49 12.56
CA LYS A 138 17.79 6.29 13.17
C LYS A 138 16.82 5.12 13.06
N ILE A 139 16.77 4.46 11.90
CA ILE A 139 15.81 3.37 11.64
C ILE A 139 16.07 2.15 12.52
N VAL A 140 17.34 1.90 12.90
CA VAL A 140 17.72 0.76 13.75
C VAL A 140 17.17 0.85 15.17
N ASP A 141 16.84 2.05 15.65
CA ASP A 141 16.26 2.25 16.99
C ASP A 141 14.85 1.62 17.09
N TYR A 142 14.19 1.36 15.96
CA TYR A 142 12.87 0.73 15.89
C TYR A 142 12.92 -0.79 15.65
N PHE A 143 14.11 -1.36 15.44
CA PHE A 143 14.24 -2.76 15.07
C PHE A 143 13.74 -3.70 16.15
N ASP A 144 14.06 -3.44 17.42
CA ASP A 144 13.62 -4.32 18.49
C ASP A 144 12.10 -4.33 18.65
N GLU A 145 11.44 -3.17 18.63
CA GLU A 145 9.97 -3.07 18.67
C GLU A 145 9.31 -3.85 17.52
N VAL A 146 9.79 -3.63 16.29
CA VAL A 146 9.21 -4.26 15.10
C VAL A 146 9.49 -5.77 15.06
N PHE A 147 10.70 -6.20 15.40
CA PHE A 147 11.08 -7.61 15.35
C PHE A 147 10.44 -8.41 16.48
N ASP A 148 10.26 -7.82 17.66
CA ASP A 148 9.49 -8.44 18.74
C ASP A 148 8.01 -8.59 18.38
N TYR A 149 7.44 -7.61 17.66
CA TYR A 149 6.09 -7.74 17.11
C TYR A 149 6.01 -8.88 16.10
N ILE A 150 6.94 -8.96 15.13
CA ILE A 150 6.99 -10.06 14.16
C ILE A 150 7.10 -11.40 14.87
N LYS A 151 7.95 -11.52 15.89
CA LYS A 151 8.09 -12.74 16.69
C LYS A 151 6.76 -13.17 17.32
N LYS A 152 6.01 -12.24 17.95
CA LYS A 152 4.69 -12.53 18.54
C LYS A 152 3.67 -13.00 17.49
N VAL A 153 3.74 -12.45 16.27
CA VAL A 153 2.88 -12.90 15.16
C VAL A 153 3.27 -14.29 14.70
N HIS A 154 4.57 -14.56 14.56
CA HIS A 154 5.09 -15.87 14.21
C HIS A 154 4.66 -16.96 15.21
N GLU A 155 4.74 -16.68 16.51
CA GLU A 155 4.29 -17.60 17.59
C GLU A 155 2.80 -17.98 17.46
N LYS A 156 1.97 -17.08 16.91
CA LYS A 156 0.55 -17.32 16.61
C LYS A 156 0.31 -17.95 15.23
N ARG A 157 1.36 -18.34 14.50
CA ARG A 157 1.32 -18.80 13.10
C ARG A 157 0.69 -17.79 12.15
N GLY A 158 0.84 -16.50 12.45
CA GLY A 158 0.41 -15.40 11.60
C GLY A 158 1.47 -15.03 10.56
N LYS A 159 1.13 -14.05 9.72
CA LYS A 159 1.99 -13.55 8.65
C LYS A 159 1.98 -12.02 8.64
N CYS A 160 3.18 -11.45 8.57
CA CYS A 160 3.41 -10.02 8.61
C CYS A 160 3.61 -9.43 7.20
N PHE A 161 3.03 -8.25 6.98
CA PHE A 161 3.34 -7.41 5.82
C PHE A 161 3.87 -6.04 6.27
N ILE A 162 5.12 -5.72 5.95
CA ILE A 162 5.76 -4.45 6.29
C ILE A 162 5.67 -3.49 5.10
N HIS A 163 5.08 -2.31 5.27
CA HIS A 163 5.04 -1.33 4.19
C HIS A 163 5.45 0.07 4.62
N CYS A 164 5.91 0.84 3.64
CA CYS A 164 6.05 2.28 3.75
C CYS A 164 5.31 2.95 2.59
N ASN A 165 5.73 4.11 2.11
CA ASN A 165 5.07 4.77 0.98
C ASN A 165 5.33 4.04 -0.35
N ALA A 166 6.60 3.97 -0.76
CA ALA A 166 7.02 3.34 -2.03
C ALA A 166 7.55 1.92 -1.85
N GLY A 167 7.72 1.47 -0.62
CA GLY A 167 8.39 0.22 -0.29
C GLY A 167 9.90 0.17 -0.61
N ILE A 168 10.49 1.15 -1.28
CA ILE A 168 11.88 1.04 -1.74
C ILE A 168 12.92 1.12 -0.61
N SER A 169 12.68 1.96 0.41
CA SER A 169 13.68 2.28 1.45
C SER A 169 13.29 1.73 2.83
N ARG A 170 12.42 2.42 3.59
CA ARG A 170 12.07 2.03 4.98
C ARG A 170 11.64 0.56 5.17
N SER A 171 10.59 0.11 4.48
CA SER A 171 10.12 -1.28 4.66
C SER A 171 11.14 -2.30 4.17
N ALA A 172 11.92 -1.98 3.14
CA ALA A 172 13.04 -2.81 2.70
C ALA A 172 14.14 -2.89 3.77
N SER A 173 14.48 -1.78 4.44
CA SER A 173 15.45 -1.77 5.53
C SER A 173 15.02 -2.65 6.70
N PHE A 174 13.73 -2.66 7.06
CA PHE A 174 13.22 -3.59 8.07
C PHE A 174 13.29 -5.04 7.61
N ALA A 175 12.95 -5.34 6.35
CA ALA A 175 13.05 -6.69 5.80
C ALA A 175 14.49 -7.22 5.81
N VAL A 176 15.45 -6.39 5.38
CA VAL A 176 16.89 -6.70 5.41
C VAL A 176 17.37 -6.89 6.85
N GLY A 177 17.09 -5.94 7.75
CA GLY A 177 17.48 -6.04 9.17
C GLY A 177 16.87 -7.26 9.87
N TYR A 178 15.63 -7.62 9.53
CA TYR A 178 14.97 -8.80 10.06
C TYR A 178 15.69 -10.09 9.64
N LEU A 179 16.05 -10.22 8.36
CA LEU A 179 16.82 -11.37 7.87
C LEU A 179 18.19 -11.47 8.54
N MET A 180 18.87 -10.35 8.74
CA MET A 180 20.15 -10.33 9.44
C MET A 180 20.00 -10.85 10.88
N LYS A 181 19.01 -10.35 11.64
CA LYS A 181 18.78 -10.75 13.04
C LYS A 181 18.27 -12.20 13.15
N SER A 182 17.30 -12.58 12.32
CA SER A 182 16.59 -13.87 12.46
C SER A 182 17.30 -15.05 11.78
N GLN A 183 18.03 -14.82 10.70
CA GLN A 183 18.70 -15.85 9.91
C GLN A 183 20.22 -15.74 9.93
N GLN A 184 20.78 -14.85 10.76
CA GLN A 184 22.23 -14.64 10.89
C GLN A 184 22.90 -14.34 9.54
N MET A 185 22.17 -13.67 8.66
CA MET A 185 22.67 -13.28 7.34
C MET A 185 23.54 -12.04 7.45
N THR A 186 24.60 -12.00 6.64
CA THR A 186 25.32 -10.75 6.38
C THR A 186 24.40 -9.73 5.75
N TYR A 187 24.73 -8.43 5.87
CA TYR A 187 23.97 -7.37 5.20
C TYR A 187 23.82 -7.66 3.70
N ARG A 188 24.92 -8.09 3.05
CA ARG A 188 24.93 -8.40 1.63
C ARG A 188 23.96 -9.53 1.28
N GLN A 189 23.98 -10.63 2.03
CA GLN A 189 23.08 -11.76 1.78
C GLN A 189 21.61 -11.36 1.98
N ALA A 190 21.30 -10.67 3.07
CA ALA A 190 19.93 -10.23 3.36
C ALA A 190 19.41 -9.23 2.32
N PHE A 191 20.25 -8.29 1.89
CA PHE A 191 19.93 -7.31 0.85
C PHE A 191 19.66 -7.99 -0.49
N GLU A 192 20.55 -8.87 -0.94
CA GLU A 192 20.40 -9.61 -2.20
C GLU A 192 19.11 -10.43 -2.22
N LYS A 193 18.84 -11.19 -1.15
CA LYS A 193 17.62 -11.99 -1.01
C LYS A 193 16.35 -11.13 -1.13
N CYS A 194 16.32 -9.97 -0.49
CA CYS A 194 15.18 -9.05 -0.63
C CYS A 194 15.08 -8.49 -2.06
N ARG A 195 16.21 -8.13 -2.66
CA ARG A 195 16.30 -7.53 -4.01
C ARG A 195 15.83 -8.49 -5.11
N GLU A 196 16.05 -9.79 -4.95
CA GLU A 196 15.57 -10.82 -5.89
C GLU A 196 14.03 -10.84 -6.00
N THR A 197 13.33 -10.45 -4.93
CA THR A 197 11.86 -10.50 -4.88
C THR A 197 11.21 -9.18 -5.28
N ARG A 198 11.90 -8.06 -5.09
CA ARG A 198 11.51 -6.75 -5.62
C ARG A 198 12.64 -5.74 -5.59
N SER A 199 12.49 -4.68 -6.38
CA SER A 199 13.40 -3.54 -6.37
C SER A 199 13.45 -2.89 -4.98
N ILE A 200 14.65 -2.81 -4.41
CA ILE A 200 14.90 -2.13 -3.13
C ILE A 200 16.11 -1.21 -3.26
N ARG A 201 16.07 -0.13 -2.48
CA ARG A 201 17.16 0.84 -2.33
C ARG A 201 16.94 1.64 -1.04
N PRO A 202 17.34 1.09 0.11
CA PRO A 202 17.50 1.88 1.33
C PRO A 202 18.23 3.19 1.03
N ASN A 203 17.83 4.27 1.71
CA ASN A 203 18.62 5.50 1.62
C ASN A 203 20.03 5.28 2.20
N SER A 204 20.97 6.17 1.86
CA SER A 204 22.38 6.02 2.25
C SER A 204 22.60 5.93 3.76
N GLY A 205 21.79 6.63 4.55
CA GLY A 205 21.85 6.58 6.01
C GLY A 205 21.38 5.24 6.56
N PHE A 206 20.30 4.68 6.01
CA PHE A 206 19.81 3.35 6.40
C PHE A 206 20.74 2.24 5.96
N GLU A 207 21.32 2.32 4.76
CA GLU A 207 22.34 1.37 4.32
C GLU A 207 23.54 1.37 5.29
N LYS A 208 24.04 2.55 5.66
CA LYS A 208 25.12 2.67 6.64
C LYS A 208 24.73 2.05 7.98
N GLN A 209 23.54 2.37 8.49
CA GLN A 209 23.06 1.82 9.76
C GLN A 209 22.86 0.29 9.71
N LEU A 210 22.42 -0.28 8.60
CA LEU A 210 22.30 -1.73 8.43
C LEU A 210 23.67 -2.41 8.46
N ARG A 211 24.68 -1.84 7.81
CA ARG A 211 26.06 -2.36 7.87
C ARG A 211 26.64 -2.25 9.27
N GLU A 212 26.37 -1.16 9.99
CA GLU A 212 26.76 -1.03 11.41
C GLU A 212 26.00 -2.00 12.31
N TYR A 213 24.75 -2.33 11.99
CA TYR A 213 23.94 -3.29 12.71
C TYR A 213 24.49 -4.72 12.58
N GLU A 214 24.99 -5.10 11.41
CA GLU A 214 25.70 -6.38 11.18
C GLU A 214 26.84 -6.60 12.19
N LEU A 215 27.64 -5.55 12.43
CA LEU A 215 28.76 -5.58 13.38
C LEU A 215 28.31 -5.77 14.83
N LYS A 216 27.09 -5.34 15.17
CA LYS A 216 26.49 -5.52 16.52
C LYS A 216 25.86 -6.89 16.72
N LEU A 217 25.54 -7.60 15.64
CA LEU A 217 24.99 -8.96 15.66
C LEU A 217 26.08 -10.04 15.68
N SER A 218 27.33 -9.67 15.39
CA SER A 218 28.49 -10.55 15.33
C SER A 218 29.07 -10.88 16.70
#